data_AF-A0A424R526-F1
#
_entry.id   AF-A0A424R526-F1
#
_cell.length_a   1.000
_cell.length_b   1.000
_cell.length_c   1.000
_cell.angle_alpha   90.00
_cell.angle_beta   90.00
_cell.angle_gamma   90.00
#
_symmetry.space_group_name_H-M   'P 1'
#
loop_
_entity.id
_entity.type
_entity.pdbx_description
1 polymer ?
#
loop_
_entity_poly.entity_id
_entity_poly.type
_entity_poly.pdbx_seq_one_letter_code
_entity_poly.pdbx_strand_id
1 'polypeptide(L)'
;MVKRPLKILLASALALSAQLQAEIALAPIFSDNMILQREVIIPLRGTADVEKQVTVRFNDRKYEAPVTENRWKVDLPPMPAGGDFDITVTGSSNTLTLKNVTFGDIWLCAGQSNMDSSIEVYKKKFPELYAGHPIEEHNQIRIFRAERVPIDTPQEFITREHRFPEGWYPIKKQTRTKLFSATGYFFGLYLAQHIDVPIGLIQSCRGGTPISAWMPPGLLEAQKEYAPILEEYEQAVRDWPLNKVDYLRTVEEWEAKKASGAKVGWRPEPPLGPESNKRPYALHNGMIAPLYKLPIKGVLWYQGEGNSRTRQGSVQYESLLKNLVLYWRANWGNETMPFLVVQLPGFGKVTAHPQSRHNWPWMRESQKKIEQIDNCRAVCTIDSGMQDDIHPPYKENVGKRLAYAARRMVYGQQTAPVSPEYSTFTREEETTIISFKNCGDGLRTGTPLLEETNCEPGEVLGFMVMDADGTYQRASARIISPDQVRVHHTGMSEPESIRYAWENFPNINLMGNDRMPVFPFRTDSLSPKSE
;
A
#
# COMPACT_ATOMS: atom_id res chain seq x y z
N MET A 1 -49.99 14.71 -73.14
CA MET A 1 -50.17 13.30 -72.76
C MET A 1 -48.99 12.50 -73.30
N VAL A 2 -47.92 12.33 -72.52
CA VAL A 2 -46.75 11.51 -72.91
C VAL A 2 -46.37 10.66 -71.69
N LYS A 3 -46.55 9.34 -71.83
CA LYS A 3 -46.29 8.33 -70.80
C LYS A 3 -44.77 8.17 -70.63
N ARG A 4 -44.26 8.34 -69.41
CA ARG A 4 -42.89 7.92 -69.03
C ARG A 4 -42.95 6.52 -68.39
N PRO A 5 -42.08 5.57 -68.77
CA PRO A 5 -42.04 4.26 -68.16
C PRO A 5 -41.31 4.28 -66.82
N LEU A 6 -41.91 3.59 -65.85
CA LEU A 6 -41.40 3.34 -64.50
C LEU A 6 -40.20 2.39 -64.59
N LYS A 7 -38.98 2.89 -64.33
CA LYS A 7 -37.80 2.04 -64.11
C LYS A 7 -37.83 1.52 -62.68
N ILE A 8 -38.14 0.24 -62.52
CA ILE A 8 -37.98 -0.50 -61.27
C ILE A 8 -36.46 -0.64 -61.05
N LEU A 9 -35.92 0.08 -60.06
CA LEU A 9 -34.57 -0.16 -59.54
C LEU A 9 -34.66 -1.40 -58.63
N LEU A 10 -34.07 -2.51 -59.07
CA LEU A 10 -33.70 -3.61 -58.18
C LEU A 10 -32.55 -3.11 -57.30
N ALA A 11 -32.84 -2.78 -56.04
CA ALA A 11 -31.81 -2.52 -55.04
C ALA A 11 -31.23 -3.87 -54.58
N SER A 12 -30.07 -4.23 -55.11
CA SER A 12 -29.27 -5.34 -54.60
C SER A 12 -28.80 -5.00 -53.19
N ALA A 13 -29.44 -5.59 -52.17
CA ALA A 13 -28.96 -5.55 -50.81
C ALA A 13 -27.67 -6.38 -50.71
N LEU A 14 -26.51 -5.73 -50.86
CA LEU A 14 -25.26 -6.29 -50.35
C LEU A 14 -25.36 -6.30 -48.82
N ALA A 15 -25.68 -7.45 -48.25
CA ALA A 15 -25.39 -7.72 -46.86
C ALA A 15 -23.86 -7.69 -46.70
N LEU A 16 -23.31 -6.57 -46.24
CA LEU A 16 -21.99 -6.57 -45.62
C LEU A 16 -22.10 -7.42 -44.35
N SER A 17 -21.85 -8.72 -44.48
CA SER A 17 -21.44 -9.51 -43.34
C SER A 17 -20.08 -8.94 -42.91
N ALA A 18 -20.08 -8.03 -41.92
CA ALA A 18 -18.90 -7.79 -41.14
C ALA A 18 -18.53 -9.15 -40.54
N GLN A 19 -17.59 -9.85 -41.15
CA GLN A 19 -16.92 -10.95 -40.47
C GLN A 19 -16.28 -10.28 -39.26
N LEU A 20 -16.85 -10.51 -38.08
CA LEU A 20 -16.15 -10.31 -36.82
C LEU A 20 -14.85 -11.10 -36.96
N GLN A 21 -13.76 -10.41 -37.31
CA GLN A 21 -12.45 -11.00 -37.28
C GLN A 21 -12.19 -11.28 -35.81
N ALA A 22 -12.22 -12.57 -35.49
CA ALA A 22 -11.91 -13.04 -34.17
C ALA A 22 -10.45 -12.75 -33.87
N GLU A 23 -10.20 -11.88 -32.90
CA GLU A 23 -8.85 -11.46 -32.57
C GLU A 23 -8.40 -12.16 -31.28
N ILE A 24 -7.14 -12.60 -31.28
CA ILE A 24 -6.47 -12.93 -30.03
C ILE A 24 -6.21 -11.63 -29.28
N ALA A 25 -6.45 -11.63 -27.98
CA ALA A 25 -6.04 -10.57 -27.07
C ALA A 25 -5.22 -11.14 -25.90
N LEU A 26 -4.28 -10.35 -25.39
CA LEU A 26 -3.53 -10.64 -24.17
C LEU A 26 -4.26 -10.10 -22.94
N ALA A 27 -4.09 -10.75 -21.79
CA ALA A 27 -4.51 -10.16 -20.53
C ALA A 27 -3.83 -8.78 -20.37
N PRO A 28 -4.53 -7.72 -19.91
CA PRO A 28 -4.00 -6.35 -19.94
C PRO A 28 -2.72 -6.12 -19.12
N ILE A 29 -2.38 -7.02 -18.19
CA ILE A 29 -1.13 -6.95 -17.44
C ILE A 29 0.10 -7.25 -18.32
N PHE A 30 -0.07 -7.98 -19.42
CA PHE A 30 0.99 -8.26 -20.38
C PHE A 30 1.01 -7.16 -21.44
N SER A 31 2.14 -6.46 -21.52
CA SER A 31 2.36 -5.36 -22.46
C SER A 31 3.84 -5.19 -22.74
N ASP A 32 4.17 -4.33 -23.70
CA ASP A 32 5.54 -3.90 -23.92
C ASP A 32 6.15 -3.34 -22.63
N ASN A 33 7.47 -3.48 -22.50
CA ASN A 33 8.24 -3.05 -21.33
C ASN A 33 7.80 -3.72 -20.02
N MET A 34 7.11 -4.85 -20.03
CA MET A 34 6.74 -5.52 -18.78
C MET A 34 7.94 -6.16 -18.09
N ILE A 35 7.82 -6.38 -16.79
CA ILE A 35 8.68 -7.29 -16.03
C ILE A 35 7.86 -8.53 -15.69
N LEU A 36 8.46 -9.70 -15.91
CA LEU A 36 7.95 -11.00 -15.45
C LEU A 36 8.72 -11.44 -14.21
N GLN A 37 8.06 -12.13 -13.28
CA GLN A 37 8.74 -12.61 -12.09
C GLN A 37 9.78 -13.67 -12.47
N ARG A 38 11.04 -13.45 -12.07
CA ARG A 38 12.12 -14.43 -12.28
C ARG A 38 11.90 -15.69 -11.45
N GLU A 39 12.56 -16.77 -11.87
CA GLU A 39 12.71 -18.03 -11.13
C GLU A 39 11.39 -18.76 -10.81
N VAL A 40 10.31 -18.43 -11.53
CA VAL A 40 9.00 -19.09 -11.42
C VAL A 40 8.39 -19.29 -12.80
N ILE A 41 7.45 -20.24 -12.90
CA ILE A 41 6.65 -20.43 -14.11
C ILE A 41 5.75 -19.22 -14.33
N ILE A 42 5.69 -18.70 -15.55
CA ILE A 42 4.85 -17.55 -15.90
C ILE A 42 3.63 -18.01 -16.72
N PRO A 43 2.40 -17.89 -16.19
CA PRO A 43 1.18 -18.21 -16.91
C PRO A 43 0.81 -17.05 -17.87
N LEU A 44 1.44 -16.98 -19.04
CA LEU A 44 1.04 -16.03 -20.09
C LEU A 44 -0.35 -16.43 -20.61
N ARG A 45 -1.30 -15.49 -20.64
CA ARG A 45 -2.71 -15.78 -20.91
C ARG A 45 -3.44 -14.64 -21.60
N GLY A 46 -4.58 -14.97 -22.16
CA GLY A 46 -5.45 -14.03 -22.86
C GLY A 46 -6.79 -14.61 -23.27
N THR A 47 -7.45 -13.97 -24.23
CA THR A 47 -8.70 -14.42 -24.84
C THR A 47 -8.54 -14.65 -26.33
N ALA A 48 -9.40 -15.48 -26.90
CA ALA A 48 -9.53 -15.69 -28.34
C ALA A 48 -10.92 -16.24 -28.65
N ASP A 49 -11.63 -15.67 -29.63
CA ASP A 49 -13.07 -15.96 -29.83
C ASP A 49 -13.38 -17.18 -30.72
N VAL A 50 -12.62 -17.39 -31.80
CA VAL A 50 -12.86 -18.51 -32.75
C VAL A 50 -11.65 -19.42 -32.94
N GLU A 51 -10.53 -19.06 -32.33
CA GLU A 51 -9.30 -19.83 -32.41
C GLU A 51 -9.49 -21.16 -31.70
N LYS A 52 -8.99 -22.25 -32.29
CA LYS A 52 -8.88 -23.53 -31.57
C LYS A 52 -7.57 -23.61 -30.77
N GLN A 53 -6.57 -22.86 -31.20
CA GLN A 53 -5.23 -22.90 -30.66
C GLN A 53 -4.50 -21.58 -30.91
N VAL A 54 -3.66 -21.17 -29.97
CA VAL A 54 -2.76 -20.03 -30.07
C VAL A 54 -1.32 -20.54 -30.05
N THR A 55 -0.45 -20.00 -30.91
CA THR A 55 0.98 -20.28 -30.87
C THR A 55 1.70 -19.16 -30.14
N VAL A 56 2.54 -19.49 -29.16
CA VAL A 56 3.43 -18.53 -28.48
C VAL A 56 4.87 -18.87 -28.80
N ARG A 57 5.67 -17.87 -29.20
CA ARG A 57 7.12 -17.99 -29.37
C ARG A 57 7.83 -17.16 -28.32
N PHE A 58 8.73 -17.79 -27.59
CA PHE A 58 9.53 -17.16 -26.55
C PHE A 58 10.88 -17.87 -26.44
N ASN A 59 11.97 -17.10 -26.48
CA ASN A 59 13.34 -17.59 -26.29
C ASN A 59 13.66 -18.81 -27.19
N ASP A 60 13.49 -18.64 -28.50
CA ASP A 60 13.66 -19.65 -29.56
C ASP A 60 12.78 -20.91 -29.45
N ARG A 61 11.84 -20.95 -28.50
CA ARG A 61 10.90 -22.06 -28.32
C ARG A 61 9.51 -21.69 -28.81
N LYS A 62 8.82 -22.68 -29.36
CA LYS A 62 7.41 -22.62 -29.73
C LYS A 62 6.60 -23.36 -28.66
N TYR A 63 5.51 -22.74 -28.24
CA TYR A 63 4.51 -23.31 -27.35
C TYR A 63 3.16 -23.23 -28.03
N GLU A 64 2.30 -24.20 -27.76
CA GLU A 64 0.94 -24.25 -28.27
C GLU A 64 -0.04 -24.23 -27.10
N ALA A 65 -1.01 -23.33 -27.16
CA ALA A 65 -2.02 -23.15 -26.13
C ALA A 65 -3.41 -23.44 -26.73
N PRO A 66 -4.10 -24.51 -26.32
CA PRO A 66 -5.48 -24.73 -26.73
C PRO A 66 -6.37 -23.60 -26.20
N VAL A 67 -7.40 -23.25 -26.97
CA VAL A 67 -8.42 -22.29 -26.55
C VAL A 67 -9.60 -23.05 -25.97
N THR A 68 -10.02 -22.70 -24.76
CA THR A 68 -11.16 -23.30 -24.07
C THR A 68 -11.98 -22.19 -23.44
N GLU A 69 -13.29 -22.17 -23.71
CA GLU A 69 -14.20 -21.10 -23.24
C GLU A 69 -13.67 -19.69 -23.57
N ASN A 70 -13.18 -19.53 -24.81
CA ASN A 70 -12.56 -18.32 -25.33
C ASN A 70 -11.30 -17.86 -24.57
N ARG A 71 -10.68 -18.71 -23.74
CA ARG A 71 -9.44 -18.44 -23.00
C ARG A 71 -8.30 -19.30 -23.50
N TRP A 72 -7.10 -18.75 -23.45
CA TRP A 72 -5.87 -19.51 -23.70
C TRP A 72 -4.82 -19.14 -22.65
N LYS A 73 -3.93 -20.10 -22.39
CA LYS A 73 -2.82 -19.96 -21.45
C LYS A 73 -1.64 -20.82 -21.91
N VAL A 74 -0.43 -20.29 -21.78
CA VAL A 74 0.81 -21.05 -21.83
C VAL A 74 1.61 -20.79 -20.56
N ASP A 75 2.28 -21.82 -20.04
CA ASP A 75 3.26 -21.70 -18.98
C ASP A 75 4.66 -21.51 -19.58
N LEU A 76 5.19 -20.29 -19.49
CA LEU A 76 6.57 -19.99 -19.86
C LEU A 76 7.51 -20.49 -18.76
N PRO A 77 8.70 -21.01 -19.12
CA PRO A 77 9.62 -21.58 -18.15
C PRO A 77 10.20 -20.50 -17.22
N PRO A 78 10.66 -20.88 -16.02
CA PRO A 78 11.44 -20.01 -15.15
C PRO A 78 12.68 -19.46 -15.86
N MET A 79 12.95 -18.17 -15.68
CA MET A 79 14.13 -17.50 -16.23
C MET A 79 14.90 -16.75 -15.12
N PRO A 80 16.23 -16.60 -15.25
CA PRO A 80 17.02 -15.77 -14.34
C PRO A 80 16.68 -14.28 -14.50
N ALA A 81 17.19 -13.45 -13.59
CA ALA A 81 17.05 -12.00 -13.69
C ALA A 81 17.69 -11.44 -14.98
N GLY A 82 17.10 -10.36 -15.52
CA GLY A 82 17.58 -9.66 -16.71
C GLY A 82 16.92 -10.12 -18.00
N GLY A 83 17.71 -10.13 -19.08
CA GLY A 83 17.26 -10.39 -20.44
C GLY A 83 16.66 -9.16 -21.14
N ASP A 84 16.42 -9.32 -22.43
CA ASP A 84 15.68 -8.40 -23.31
C ASP A 84 15.01 -9.29 -24.36
N PHE A 85 13.78 -9.70 -24.07
CA PHE A 85 13.07 -10.69 -24.87
C PHE A 85 11.88 -10.07 -25.59
N ASP A 86 11.61 -10.59 -26.78
CA ASP A 86 10.32 -10.46 -27.43
C ASP A 86 9.49 -11.74 -27.21
N ILE A 87 8.19 -11.59 -26.99
CA ILE A 87 7.23 -12.70 -26.96
C ILE A 87 6.22 -12.47 -28.07
N THR A 88 6.16 -13.40 -29.03
CA THR A 88 5.20 -13.33 -30.13
C THR A 88 4.05 -14.31 -29.87
N VAL A 89 2.82 -13.82 -29.98
CA VAL A 89 1.59 -14.60 -29.86
C VAL A 89 0.86 -14.55 -31.20
N THR A 90 0.69 -15.69 -31.85
CA THR A 90 0.14 -15.81 -33.19
C THR A 90 -1.16 -16.61 -33.17
N GLY A 91 -2.20 -16.02 -33.75
CA GLY A 91 -3.46 -16.66 -34.09
C GLY A 91 -3.60 -16.86 -35.58
N SER A 92 -4.79 -17.27 -36.01
CA SER A 92 -5.15 -17.40 -37.41
C SER A 92 -5.32 -16.05 -38.11
N SER A 93 -5.79 -15.03 -37.39
CA SER A 93 -6.15 -13.71 -37.94
C SER A 93 -5.14 -12.60 -37.63
N ASN A 94 -4.51 -12.63 -36.44
CA ASN A 94 -3.61 -11.59 -35.97
C ASN A 94 -2.35 -12.16 -35.26
N THR A 95 -1.33 -11.33 -35.15
CA THR A 95 -0.11 -11.63 -34.37
C THR A 95 0.20 -10.44 -33.46
N LEU A 96 0.37 -10.72 -32.18
CA LEU A 96 0.77 -9.76 -31.15
C LEU A 96 2.25 -9.99 -30.82
N THR A 97 3.00 -8.93 -30.58
CA THR A 97 4.39 -9.04 -30.09
C THR A 97 4.55 -8.14 -28.88
N LEU A 98 4.96 -8.73 -27.76
CA LEU A 98 5.38 -8.03 -26.56
C LEU A 98 6.87 -7.77 -26.66
N LYS A 99 7.28 -6.51 -26.59
CA LYS A 99 8.67 -6.09 -26.74
C LYS A 99 9.29 -5.70 -25.41
N ASN A 100 10.62 -5.81 -25.33
CA ASN A 100 11.39 -5.39 -24.18
C ASN A 100 10.89 -6.07 -22.89
N VAL A 101 10.70 -7.39 -22.92
CA VAL A 101 10.28 -8.17 -21.76
C VAL A 101 11.51 -8.59 -20.97
N THR A 102 11.51 -8.32 -19.67
CA THR A 102 12.62 -8.70 -18.78
C THR A 102 12.13 -9.50 -17.59
N PHE A 103 13.02 -10.28 -16.97
CA PHE A 103 12.72 -11.06 -15.78
C PHE A 103 13.33 -10.41 -14.55
N GLY A 104 12.56 -10.27 -13.48
CA GLY A 104 12.94 -9.51 -12.31
C GLY A 104 12.05 -9.79 -11.11
N ASP A 105 12.10 -8.91 -10.12
CA ASP A 105 11.30 -9.01 -8.91
C ASP A 105 10.14 -8.01 -8.96
N ILE A 106 8.90 -8.52 -8.95
CA ILE A 106 7.68 -7.72 -9.03
C ILE A 106 7.13 -7.45 -7.62
N TRP A 107 6.95 -6.18 -7.29
CA TRP A 107 6.38 -5.73 -6.02
C TRP A 107 5.02 -5.07 -6.23
N LEU A 108 4.04 -5.50 -5.44
CA LEU A 108 2.71 -4.89 -5.41
C LEU A 108 2.68 -3.76 -4.38
N CYS A 109 2.54 -2.53 -4.84
CA CYS A 109 2.29 -1.35 -4.02
C CYS A 109 0.77 -1.23 -3.78
N ALA A 110 0.30 -1.59 -2.59
CA ALA A 110 -1.12 -1.62 -2.24
C ALA A 110 -1.46 -0.84 -0.98
N GLY A 111 -2.74 -0.47 -0.85
CA GLY A 111 -3.27 0.27 0.28
C GLY A 111 -3.99 1.55 -0.13
N GLN A 112 -3.87 2.59 0.70
CA GLN A 112 -4.67 3.82 0.55
C GLN A 112 -3.85 5.04 0.08
N SER A 113 -4.30 6.25 0.44
CA SER A 113 -3.82 7.52 -0.12
C SER A 113 -2.32 7.76 0.07
N ASN A 114 -1.73 7.25 1.15
CA ASN A 114 -0.30 7.38 1.44
C ASN A 114 0.59 6.42 0.61
N MET A 115 0.01 5.34 0.04
CA MET A 115 0.63 4.59 -1.06
C MET A 115 0.28 5.18 -2.43
N ASP A 116 -0.94 5.70 -2.60
CA ASP A 116 -1.47 6.12 -3.91
C ASP A 116 -0.93 7.47 -4.41
N SER A 117 -0.68 8.41 -3.48
CA SER A 117 -0.32 9.80 -3.81
C SER A 117 0.96 9.88 -4.62
N SER A 118 0.91 10.66 -5.70
CA SER A 118 1.97 10.70 -6.69
C SER A 118 3.10 11.65 -6.34
N ILE A 119 4.25 11.44 -6.98
CA ILE A 119 5.41 12.36 -6.89
C ILE A 119 4.99 13.80 -7.24
N GLU A 120 4.18 13.98 -8.29
CA GLU A 120 3.70 15.31 -8.71
C GLU A 120 2.83 16.00 -7.64
N VAL A 121 1.98 15.25 -6.94
CA VAL A 121 1.16 15.79 -5.84
C VAL A 121 2.05 16.31 -4.72
N TYR A 122 3.04 15.52 -4.31
CA TYR A 122 3.95 15.92 -3.24
C TYR A 122 4.89 17.04 -3.65
N LYS A 123 5.42 17.03 -4.89
CA LYS A 123 6.24 18.11 -5.42
C LYS A 123 5.47 19.44 -5.47
N LYS A 124 4.18 19.41 -5.79
CA LYS A 124 3.33 20.61 -5.76
C LYS A 124 3.07 21.09 -4.32
N LYS A 125 2.87 20.16 -3.38
CA LYS A 125 2.52 20.48 -1.99
C LYS A 125 3.72 20.89 -1.15
N PHE A 126 4.90 20.35 -1.43
CA PHE A 126 6.14 20.54 -0.66
C PHE A 126 7.33 20.77 -1.62
N PRO A 127 7.33 21.88 -2.38
CA PRO A 127 8.31 22.10 -3.45
C PRO A 127 9.75 22.14 -2.96
N GLU A 128 10.02 22.74 -1.80
CA GLU A 128 11.37 22.83 -1.23
C GLU A 128 11.91 21.44 -0.85
N LEU A 129 11.11 20.63 -0.16
CA LEU A 129 11.49 19.27 0.19
C LEU A 129 11.77 18.42 -1.05
N TYR A 130 10.96 18.54 -2.10
CA TYR A 130 11.08 17.74 -3.32
C TYR A 130 12.05 18.35 -4.36
N ALA A 131 12.62 19.53 -4.12
CA ALA A 131 13.63 20.11 -5.00
C ALA A 131 14.91 19.25 -5.04
N GLY A 132 15.26 18.61 -3.91
CA GLY A 132 16.39 17.67 -3.80
C GLY A 132 16.13 16.27 -4.35
N HIS A 133 14.92 15.98 -4.85
CA HIS A 133 14.52 14.65 -5.33
C HIS A 133 13.96 14.71 -6.76
N PRO A 134 14.75 15.14 -7.75
CA PRO A 134 14.32 15.07 -9.15
C PRO A 134 14.03 13.61 -9.53
N ILE A 135 13.11 13.41 -10.49
CA ILE A 135 12.89 12.07 -11.03
C ILE A 135 14.19 11.61 -11.71
N GLU A 136 14.71 10.48 -11.29
CA GLU A 136 15.89 9.82 -11.85
C GLU A 136 15.43 8.81 -12.90
N GLU A 137 16.11 8.76 -14.04
CA GLU A 137 15.83 7.75 -15.07
C GLU A 137 16.47 6.42 -14.66
N HIS A 138 15.72 5.32 -14.81
CA HIS A 138 16.21 4.00 -14.43
C HIS A 138 15.72 2.92 -15.39
N ASN A 139 16.66 2.25 -16.06
CA ASN A 139 16.33 1.26 -17.10
C ASN A 139 15.82 -0.07 -16.56
N GLN A 140 16.17 -0.41 -15.31
CA GLN A 140 15.75 -1.65 -14.66
C GLN A 140 14.47 -1.51 -13.83
N ILE A 141 13.91 -0.30 -13.63
CA ILE A 141 12.66 -0.13 -12.86
C ILE A 141 11.52 0.18 -13.81
N ARG A 142 10.41 -0.56 -13.68
CA ARG A 142 9.22 -0.39 -14.51
C ARG A 142 7.97 -0.35 -13.64
N ILE A 143 7.03 0.50 -14.02
CA ILE A 143 5.82 0.78 -13.26
C ILE A 143 4.58 0.39 -14.05
N PHE A 144 3.61 -0.17 -13.36
CA PHE A 144 2.26 -0.43 -13.87
C PHE A 144 1.26 0.19 -12.89
N ARG A 145 0.15 0.72 -13.40
CA ARG A 145 -0.92 1.24 -12.54
C ARG A 145 -2.27 0.66 -12.91
N ALA A 146 -2.92 0.07 -11.92
CA ALA A 146 -4.28 -0.41 -12.02
C ALA A 146 -5.29 0.75 -11.92
N GLU A 147 -6.37 0.65 -12.70
CA GLU A 147 -7.53 1.52 -12.55
C GLU A 147 -8.25 1.22 -11.23
N ARG A 148 -8.92 2.23 -10.68
CA ARG A 148 -9.62 2.10 -9.40
C ARG A 148 -11.03 1.58 -9.62
N VAL A 149 -11.18 0.26 -9.67
CA VAL A 149 -12.45 -0.41 -9.98
C VAL A 149 -13.05 -1.05 -8.72
N PRO A 150 -13.96 -0.39 -7.98
CA PRO A 150 -14.70 -1.04 -6.91
C PRO A 150 -15.87 -1.84 -7.49
N ILE A 151 -15.81 -3.18 -7.46
CA ILE A 151 -16.84 -4.07 -8.03
C ILE A 151 -17.13 -5.26 -7.12
N ASP A 152 -18.34 -5.81 -7.18
CA ASP A 152 -18.81 -6.79 -6.19
C ASP A 152 -18.40 -8.23 -6.52
N THR A 153 -17.95 -8.48 -7.75
CA THR A 153 -17.45 -9.78 -8.21
C THR A 153 -16.00 -9.69 -8.67
N PRO A 154 -15.15 -10.69 -8.37
CA PRO A 154 -13.76 -10.69 -8.82
C PRO A 154 -13.64 -10.47 -10.33
N GLN A 155 -12.85 -9.47 -10.73
CA GLN A 155 -12.46 -9.32 -12.12
C GLN A 155 -11.47 -10.41 -12.50
N GLU A 156 -11.57 -10.93 -13.71
CA GLU A 156 -10.61 -11.91 -14.21
C GLU A 156 -9.32 -11.27 -14.74
N PHE A 157 -9.45 -10.04 -15.27
CA PHE A 157 -8.38 -9.24 -15.82
C PHE A 157 -8.30 -7.89 -15.13
N ILE A 158 -7.07 -7.40 -14.94
CA ILE A 158 -6.83 -6.10 -14.36
C ILE A 158 -7.15 -5.03 -15.40
N THR A 159 -7.77 -3.93 -14.97
CA THR A 159 -8.00 -2.76 -15.81
C THR A 159 -6.80 -1.83 -15.68
N ARG A 160 -6.19 -1.42 -16.79
CA ARG A 160 -5.13 -0.40 -16.81
C ARG A 160 -5.73 0.95 -16.46
N GLU A 161 -5.03 1.72 -15.65
CA GLU A 161 -5.42 3.11 -15.38
C GLU A 161 -5.41 3.91 -16.70
N HIS A 162 -6.41 4.76 -16.94
CA HIS A 162 -6.53 5.48 -18.22
C HIS A 162 -5.32 6.38 -18.54
N ARG A 163 -4.60 6.88 -17.53
CA ARG A 163 -3.31 7.58 -17.70
C ARG A 163 -2.13 6.61 -17.80
N PHE A 164 -2.33 5.32 -18.06
CA PHE A 164 -1.29 4.30 -18.30
C PHE A 164 -1.78 3.29 -19.38
N PRO A 165 -2.23 3.74 -20.56
CA PRO A 165 -2.88 2.89 -21.56
C PRO A 165 -1.97 1.79 -22.14
N GLU A 166 -0.64 2.02 -22.21
CA GLU A 166 0.32 1.02 -22.69
C GLU A 166 0.64 -0.06 -21.64
N GLY A 167 0.13 0.05 -20.41
CA GLY A 167 0.41 -0.89 -19.33
C GLY A 167 1.68 -0.52 -18.57
N TRP A 168 2.79 -1.18 -18.90
CA TRP A 168 4.08 -1.00 -18.23
C TRP A 168 4.90 0.16 -18.81
N TYR A 169 5.49 0.96 -17.94
CA TYR A 169 6.34 2.10 -18.32
C TYR A 169 7.69 2.02 -17.60
N PRO A 170 8.83 2.19 -18.30
CA PRO A 170 10.11 2.44 -17.63
C PRO A 170 10.09 3.78 -16.90
N ILE A 171 10.87 3.89 -15.82
CA ILE A 171 11.02 5.16 -15.11
C ILE A 171 11.86 6.13 -15.94
N LYS A 172 11.28 7.29 -16.32
CA LYS A 172 11.95 8.34 -17.12
C LYS A 172 11.53 9.75 -16.69
N LYS A 173 12.44 10.73 -16.83
CA LYS A 173 12.30 12.13 -16.35
C LYS A 173 11.03 12.87 -16.80
N GLN A 174 10.56 12.63 -18.02
CA GLN A 174 9.39 13.32 -18.61
C GLN A 174 8.29 12.33 -19.02
N THR A 175 7.96 11.39 -18.14
CA THR A 175 6.93 10.37 -18.42
C THR A 175 5.91 10.28 -17.30
N ARG A 176 5.02 9.28 -17.40
CA ARG A 176 3.98 8.96 -16.42
C ARG A 176 4.54 8.62 -15.03
N THR A 177 5.86 8.47 -14.86
CA THR A 177 6.52 8.33 -13.54
C THR A 177 6.04 9.36 -12.52
N LYS A 178 5.87 10.64 -12.91
CA LYS A 178 5.41 11.69 -11.98
C LYS A 178 4.00 11.43 -11.40
N LEU A 179 3.21 10.60 -12.08
CA LEU A 179 1.85 10.21 -11.70
C LEU A 179 1.81 8.93 -10.85
N PHE A 180 2.96 8.27 -10.66
CA PHE A 180 3.11 7.06 -9.87
C PHE A 180 3.32 7.37 -8.39
N SER A 181 3.01 6.40 -7.54
CA SER A 181 3.24 6.38 -6.09
C SER A 181 4.61 6.93 -5.72
N ALA A 182 4.66 7.99 -4.91
CA ALA A 182 5.92 8.51 -4.38
C ALA A 182 6.63 7.47 -3.49
N THR A 183 5.87 6.79 -2.62
CA THR A 183 6.40 5.72 -1.74
C THR A 183 6.98 4.57 -2.56
N GLY A 184 6.22 4.06 -3.55
CA GLY A 184 6.67 2.96 -4.41
C GLY A 184 7.87 3.35 -5.27
N TYR A 185 7.88 4.59 -5.79
CA TYR A 185 9.02 5.13 -6.54
C TYR A 185 10.32 5.12 -5.71
N PHE A 186 10.29 5.71 -4.51
CA PHE A 186 11.48 5.73 -3.65
C PHE A 186 11.89 4.32 -3.20
N PHE A 187 10.94 3.42 -2.92
CA PHE A 187 11.26 2.02 -2.67
C PHE A 187 12.05 1.39 -3.82
N GLY A 188 11.56 1.52 -5.06
CA GLY A 188 12.23 0.97 -6.24
C GLY A 188 13.63 1.54 -6.43
N LEU A 189 13.77 2.87 -6.32
CA LEU A 189 15.05 3.55 -6.47
C LEU A 189 16.09 3.08 -5.45
N TYR A 190 15.74 3.13 -4.16
CA TYR A 190 16.66 2.74 -3.09
C TYR A 190 16.98 1.25 -3.12
N LEU A 191 16.05 0.41 -3.60
CA LEU A 191 16.33 -1.01 -3.75
C LEU A 191 17.29 -1.27 -4.92
N ALA A 192 17.06 -0.66 -6.08
CA ALA A 192 17.89 -0.83 -7.27
C ALA A 192 19.35 -0.40 -7.08
N GLN A 193 19.63 0.53 -6.16
CA GLN A 193 21.00 0.92 -5.80
C GLN A 193 21.82 -0.21 -5.16
N HIS A 194 21.16 -1.27 -4.68
CA HIS A 194 21.78 -2.31 -3.87
C HIS A 194 21.58 -3.73 -4.41
N ILE A 195 20.83 -3.90 -5.50
CA ILE A 195 20.62 -5.20 -6.14
C ILE A 195 20.75 -5.05 -7.66
N ASP A 196 21.30 -6.07 -8.33
CA ASP A 196 21.34 -6.14 -9.79
C ASP A 196 20.21 -7.02 -10.31
N VAL A 197 18.97 -6.53 -10.18
CA VAL A 197 17.75 -7.24 -10.59
C VAL A 197 16.74 -6.22 -11.12
N PRO A 198 16.09 -6.44 -12.28
CA PRO A 198 14.96 -5.60 -12.71
C PRO A 198 13.83 -5.58 -11.68
N ILE A 199 13.25 -4.41 -11.42
CA ILE A 199 12.19 -4.21 -10.41
C ILE A 199 10.91 -3.75 -11.09
N GLY A 200 9.87 -4.58 -11.00
CA GLY A 200 8.51 -4.21 -11.42
C GLY A 200 7.71 -3.68 -10.24
N LEU A 201 7.04 -2.54 -10.39
CA LEU A 201 6.18 -1.96 -9.36
C LEU A 201 4.74 -1.83 -9.87
N ILE A 202 3.82 -2.56 -9.25
CA ILE A 202 2.38 -2.49 -9.58
C ILE A 202 1.69 -1.61 -8.54
N GLN A 203 1.14 -0.46 -8.94
CA GLN A 203 0.31 0.37 -8.06
C GLN A 203 -1.15 -0.06 -8.15
N SER A 204 -1.67 -0.59 -7.04
CA SER A 204 -3.08 -0.97 -6.84
C SER A 204 -3.58 -0.35 -5.54
N CYS A 205 -4.01 0.91 -5.60
CA CYS A 205 -4.30 1.71 -4.40
C CYS A 205 -5.56 2.55 -4.54
N ARG A 206 -6.22 2.82 -3.41
CA ARG A 206 -7.38 3.72 -3.36
C ARG A 206 -7.45 4.48 -2.04
N GLY A 207 -7.30 5.80 -2.11
CA GLY A 207 -7.42 6.69 -0.94
C GLY A 207 -8.75 6.57 -0.18
N GLY A 208 -8.67 6.75 1.14
CA GLY A 208 -9.83 6.83 2.04
C GLY A 208 -10.54 5.49 2.32
N THR A 209 -9.89 4.36 2.08
CA THR A 209 -10.54 3.04 2.15
C THR A 209 -10.13 2.27 3.40
N PRO A 210 -11.08 1.63 4.11
CA PRO A 210 -10.77 0.70 5.19
C PRO A 210 -10.27 -0.64 4.63
N ILE A 211 -9.58 -1.42 5.45
CA ILE A 211 -9.07 -2.76 5.07
C ILE A 211 -10.18 -3.73 4.64
N SER A 212 -11.42 -3.55 5.12
CA SER A 212 -12.57 -4.38 4.73
C SER A 212 -12.85 -4.35 3.23
N ALA A 213 -12.57 -3.23 2.54
CA ALA A 213 -12.70 -3.13 1.08
C ALA A 213 -11.67 -3.97 0.32
N TRP A 214 -10.58 -4.37 0.98
CA TRP A 214 -9.44 -5.13 0.44
C TRP A 214 -9.42 -6.60 0.87
N MET A 215 -10.36 -7.01 1.73
CA MET A 215 -10.53 -8.40 2.10
C MET A 215 -11.10 -9.20 0.91
N PRO A 216 -10.75 -10.48 0.75
CA PRO A 216 -11.47 -11.37 -0.16
C PRO A 216 -12.90 -11.65 0.33
N PRO A 217 -13.85 -11.88 -0.59
CA PRO A 217 -15.20 -12.35 -0.23
C PRO A 217 -15.15 -13.64 0.61
N GLY A 218 -16.07 -13.77 1.57
CA GLY A 218 -16.16 -14.93 2.46
C GLY A 218 -15.30 -14.81 3.73
N LEU A 219 -14.29 -13.94 3.74
CA LEU A 219 -13.39 -13.80 4.88
C LEU A 219 -14.06 -13.12 6.08
N LEU A 220 -14.81 -12.04 5.86
CA LEU A 220 -15.45 -11.35 6.98
C LEU A 220 -16.62 -12.17 7.53
N GLU A 221 -17.34 -12.89 6.68
CA GLU A 221 -18.43 -13.78 7.09
C GLU A 221 -17.95 -14.98 7.92
N ALA A 222 -16.73 -15.47 7.64
CA ALA A 222 -16.17 -16.63 8.32
C ALA A 222 -15.85 -16.41 9.80
N GLN A 223 -15.78 -15.15 10.26
CA GLN A 223 -15.35 -14.82 11.62
C GLN A 223 -16.35 -13.91 12.32
N LYS A 224 -16.95 -14.40 13.42
CA LYS A 224 -17.96 -13.66 14.18
C LYS A 224 -17.48 -12.30 14.67
N GLU A 225 -16.19 -12.14 14.94
CA GLU A 225 -15.61 -10.84 15.36
C GLU A 225 -15.76 -9.74 14.30
N TYR A 226 -15.98 -10.08 13.03
CA TYR A 226 -16.14 -9.13 11.92
C TYR A 226 -17.60 -8.83 11.56
N ALA A 227 -18.57 -9.49 12.19
CA ALA A 227 -19.99 -9.25 11.94
C ALA A 227 -20.39 -7.76 12.01
N PRO A 228 -19.89 -6.94 12.97
CA PRO A 228 -20.23 -5.52 13.03
C PRO A 228 -19.86 -4.73 11.77
N ILE A 229 -18.80 -5.13 11.03
CA ILE A 229 -18.41 -4.46 9.78
C ILE A 229 -19.47 -4.69 8.70
N LEU A 230 -20.01 -5.91 8.64
CA LEU A 230 -21.04 -6.29 7.67
C LEU A 230 -22.38 -5.67 8.05
N GLU A 231 -22.75 -5.69 9.33
CA GLU A 231 -23.96 -5.05 9.85
C GLU A 231 -23.98 -3.54 9.59
N GLU A 232 -22.85 -2.84 9.81
CA GLU A 232 -22.71 -1.40 9.48
C GLU A 232 -22.92 -1.16 7.98
N TYR A 233 -22.34 -1.99 7.12
CA TYR A 233 -22.51 -1.87 5.68
C TYR A 233 -23.95 -2.15 5.23
N GLU A 234 -24.56 -3.23 5.73
CA GLU A 234 -25.96 -3.57 5.42
C GLU A 234 -26.92 -2.47 5.86
N GLN A 235 -26.68 -1.87 7.03
CA GLN A 235 -27.45 -0.73 7.49
C GLN A 235 -27.26 0.48 6.57
N ALA A 236 -26.01 0.79 6.19
CA ALA A 236 -25.72 1.87 5.24
C ALA A 236 -26.37 1.65 3.86
N VAL A 237 -26.52 0.40 3.41
CA VAL A 237 -27.25 0.04 2.19
C VAL A 237 -28.75 0.28 2.34
N ARG A 238 -29.35 -0.09 3.48
CA ARG A 238 -30.77 0.20 3.78
C ARG A 238 -31.05 1.71 3.79
N ASP A 239 -30.13 2.48 4.36
CA ASP A 239 -30.25 3.93 4.49
C ASP A 239 -29.81 4.70 3.22
N TRP A 240 -29.21 4.01 2.25
CA TRP A 240 -28.64 4.62 1.03
C TRP A 240 -29.61 5.52 0.25
N PRO A 241 -30.89 5.19 0.04
CA PRO A 241 -31.81 6.06 -0.69
C PRO A 241 -31.93 7.45 -0.07
N LEU A 242 -32.00 7.55 1.26
CA LEU A 242 -32.07 8.81 1.98
C LEU A 242 -30.70 9.50 2.03
N ASN A 243 -29.66 8.77 2.41
CA ASN A 243 -28.29 9.29 2.51
C ASN A 243 -27.77 9.85 1.18
N LYS A 244 -28.17 9.24 0.04
CA LYS A 244 -27.82 9.71 -1.30
C LYS A 244 -28.45 11.07 -1.61
N VAL A 245 -29.72 11.27 -1.25
CA VAL A 245 -30.42 12.55 -1.47
C VAL A 245 -29.76 13.66 -0.63
N ASP A 246 -29.50 13.40 0.65
CA ASP A 246 -28.83 14.37 1.53
C ASP A 246 -27.41 14.69 1.09
N TYR A 247 -26.67 13.67 0.64
CA TYR A 247 -25.33 13.87 0.08
C TYR A 247 -25.35 14.75 -1.17
N LEU A 248 -26.25 14.48 -2.12
CA LEU A 248 -26.38 15.26 -3.35
C LEU A 248 -26.73 16.72 -3.05
N ARG A 249 -27.68 16.95 -2.13
CA ARG A 249 -28.02 18.30 -1.67
C ARG A 249 -26.81 19.01 -1.05
N THR A 250 -26.06 18.34 -0.18
CA THR A 250 -24.87 18.91 0.47
C THR A 250 -23.76 19.22 -0.55
N VAL A 251 -23.60 18.38 -1.58
CA VAL A 251 -22.68 18.63 -2.69
C VAL A 251 -23.11 19.86 -3.49
N GLU A 252 -24.39 19.97 -3.85
CA GLU A 252 -24.93 21.12 -4.58
C GLU A 252 -24.72 22.42 -3.80
N GLU A 253 -25.02 22.43 -2.49
CA GLU A 253 -24.74 23.56 -1.59
C GLU A 253 -23.25 23.91 -1.54
N TRP A 254 -22.37 22.90 -1.50
CA TRP A 254 -20.92 23.10 -1.52
C TRP A 254 -20.45 23.68 -2.86
N GLU A 255 -20.97 23.19 -3.99
CA GLU A 255 -20.64 23.67 -5.33
C GLU A 255 -21.11 25.11 -5.55
N ALA A 256 -22.32 25.44 -5.10
CA ALA A 256 -22.84 26.81 -5.13
C ALA A 256 -21.97 27.77 -4.29
N LYS A 257 -21.59 27.36 -3.07
CA LYS A 257 -20.68 28.15 -2.21
C LYS A 257 -19.29 28.30 -2.83
N LYS A 258 -18.77 27.27 -3.50
CA LYS A 258 -17.48 27.35 -4.20
C LYS A 258 -17.55 28.31 -5.39
N ALA A 259 -18.62 28.21 -6.18
CA ALA A 259 -18.82 29.04 -7.37
C ALA A 259 -18.99 30.54 -7.03
N SER A 260 -19.49 30.87 -5.84
CA SER A 260 -19.59 32.26 -5.37
C SER A 260 -18.25 32.88 -4.93
N GLY A 261 -17.15 32.11 -4.97
CA GLY A 261 -15.84 32.55 -4.50
C GLY A 261 -15.67 32.49 -2.97
N ALA A 262 -16.65 31.95 -2.25
CA ALA A 262 -16.51 31.75 -0.81
C ALA A 262 -15.44 30.70 -0.50
N LYS A 263 -14.76 30.87 0.63
CA LYS A 263 -13.83 29.86 1.15
C LYS A 263 -14.64 28.65 1.63
N VAL A 264 -14.65 27.59 0.84
CA VAL A 264 -15.27 26.31 1.19
C VAL A 264 -14.23 25.30 1.70
N GLY A 265 -14.67 24.41 2.59
CA GLY A 265 -13.86 23.28 3.04
C GLY A 265 -13.75 22.18 1.98
N TRP A 266 -13.36 20.97 2.42
CA TRP A 266 -13.34 19.79 1.55
C TRP A 266 -14.71 19.50 0.97
N ARG A 267 -14.74 19.02 -0.29
CA ARG A 267 -15.96 18.54 -0.91
C ARG A 267 -16.51 17.38 -0.06
N PRO A 268 -17.83 17.33 0.21
CA PRO A 268 -18.43 16.21 0.92
C PRO A 268 -18.03 14.87 0.30
N GLU A 269 -17.69 13.90 1.15
CA GLU A 269 -17.44 12.53 0.71
C GLU A 269 -18.77 11.79 0.50
N PRO A 270 -18.87 10.90 -0.51
CA PRO A 270 -20.01 10.01 -0.63
C PRO A 270 -20.19 9.16 0.64
N PRO A 271 -21.43 8.96 1.13
CA PRO A 271 -21.68 8.07 2.25
C PRO A 271 -21.34 6.61 1.90
N LEU A 272 -21.22 5.77 2.93
CA LEU A 272 -21.15 4.33 2.73
C LEU A 272 -22.47 3.85 2.10
N GLY A 273 -22.39 2.89 1.18
CA GLY A 273 -23.52 2.38 0.43
C GLY A 273 -23.07 1.55 -0.78
N PRO A 274 -24.01 1.09 -1.63
CA PRO A 274 -23.73 0.20 -2.76
C PRO A 274 -22.70 0.75 -3.76
N GLU A 275 -22.66 2.06 -3.94
CA GLU A 275 -21.76 2.73 -4.88
C GLU A 275 -20.41 3.10 -4.24
N SER A 276 -20.25 2.88 -2.93
CA SER A 276 -19.07 3.33 -2.19
C SER A 276 -17.85 2.48 -2.49
N ASN A 277 -16.69 3.11 -2.64
CA ASN A 277 -15.40 2.41 -2.73
C ASN A 277 -14.93 1.85 -1.37
N LYS A 278 -15.63 2.15 -0.28
CA LYS A 278 -15.31 1.68 1.07
C LYS A 278 -16.06 0.39 1.44
N ARG A 279 -16.98 -0.06 0.58
CA ARG A 279 -17.77 -1.26 0.83
C ARG A 279 -16.88 -2.52 0.87
N PRO A 280 -17.24 -3.53 1.67
CA PRO A 280 -16.49 -4.77 1.77
C PRO A 280 -16.17 -5.38 0.40
N TYR A 281 -14.96 -5.93 0.26
CA TYR A 281 -14.46 -6.70 -0.89
C TYR A 281 -14.30 -5.97 -2.23
N ALA A 282 -14.92 -4.80 -2.40
CA ALA A 282 -15.05 -4.22 -3.73
C ALA A 282 -13.72 -3.92 -4.41
N LEU A 283 -12.71 -3.50 -3.65
CA LEU A 283 -11.38 -3.19 -4.17
C LEU A 283 -10.52 -4.43 -4.31
N HIS A 284 -10.67 -5.41 -3.41
CA HIS A 284 -10.07 -6.73 -3.62
C HIS A 284 -10.50 -7.30 -4.97
N ASN A 285 -11.81 -7.34 -5.22
CA ASN A 285 -12.40 -7.95 -6.40
C ASN A 285 -11.95 -7.27 -7.69
N GLY A 286 -11.95 -5.94 -7.73
CA GLY A 286 -11.55 -5.22 -8.93
C GLY A 286 -10.05 -5.02 -9.11
N MET A 287 -9.27 -4.99 -8.02
CA MET A 287 -7.89 -4.48 -8.09
C MET A 287 -6.82 -5.46 -7.60
N ILE A 288 -7.19 -6.53 -6.89
CA ILE A 288 -6.26 -7.54 -6.34
C ILE A 288 -6.52 -8.91 -6.97
N ALA A 289 -7.76 -9.39 -6.94
CA ALA A 289 -8.14 -10.68 -7.51
C ALA A 289 -7.65 -10.92 -8.96
N PRO A 290 -7.75 -9.95 -9.89
CA PRO A 290 -7.22 -10.13 -11.25
C PRO A 290 -5.69 -10.31 -11.34
N LEU A 291 -4.96 -10.01 -10.26
CA LEU A 291 -3.49 -10.14 -10.19
C LEU A 291 -3.04 -11.51 -9.64
N TYR A 292 -3.93 -12.34 -9.09
CA TYR A 292 -3.56 -13.66 -8.54
C TYR A 292 -2.94 -14.61 -9.56
N LYS A 293 -3.18 -14.39 -10.85
CA LYS A 293 -2.58 -15.17 -11.94
C LYS A 293 -1.26 -14.58 -12.45
N LEU A 294 -0.74 -13.51 -11.85
CA LEU A 294 0.61 -13.02 -12.10
C LEU A 294 1.46 -13.34 -10.87
N PRO A 295 2.51 -14.19 -10.99
CA PRO A 295 3.46 -14.37 -9.90
C PRO A 295 4.14 -13.04 -9.56
N ILE A 296 4.29 -12.75 -8.27
CA ILE A 296 4.96 -11.56 -7.75
C ILE A 296 5.95 -11.93 -6.64
N LYS A 297 6.94 -11.07 -6.40
CA LYS A 297 7.94 -11.25 -5.35
C LYS A 297 7.39 -10.94 -3.97
N GLY A 298 6.61 -9.86 -3.82
CA GLY A 298 6.16 -9.40 -2.52
C GLY A 298 5.20 -8.20 -2.58
N VAL A 299 4.70 -7.80 -1.42
CA VAL A 299 3.71 -6.74 -1.26
C VAL A 299 4.25 -5.63 -0.35
N LEU A 300 4.05 -4.39 -0.76
CA LEU A 300 4.20 -3.19 0.07
C LEU A 300 2.78 -2.73 0.45
N TRP A 301 2.45 -2.84 1.73
CA TRP A 301 1.14 -2.50 2.26
C TRP A 301 1.21 -1.23 3.09
N TYR A 302 0.56 -0.15 2.65
CA TYR A 302 0.46 1.09 3.40
C TYR A 302 -1.00 1.54 3.51
N GLN A 303 -1.61 1.09 4.60
CA GLN A 303 -2.99 1.37 4.98
C GLN A 303 -3.16 1.26 6.50
N GLY A 304 -4.07 2.06 7.03
CA GLY A 304 -4.55 1.95 8.41
C GLY A 304 -5.38 3.15 8.84
N GLU A 305 -5.23 4.30 8.19
CA GLU A 305 -5.88 5.55 8.57
C GLU A 305 -7.41 5.45 8.45
N GLY A 306 -7.92 4.64 7.51
CA GLY A 306 -9.36 4.34 7.40
C GLY A 306 -9.93 3.58 8.60
N ASN A 307 -9.10 2.82 9.31
CA ASN A 307 -9.49 1.97 10.44
C ASN A 307 -9.15 2.58 11.80
N SER A 308 -8.38 3.67 11.85
CA SER A 308 -7.90 4.30 13.09
C SER A 308 -8.87 5.33 13.68
N ARG A 309 -10.11 5.40 13.19
CA ARG A 309 -11.13 6.34 13.68
C ARG A 309 -11.64 5.98 15.08
N THR A 310 -11.66 4.70 15.42
CA THR A 310 -12.12 4.19 16.72
C THR A 310 -11.05 3.32 17.36
N ARG A 311 -11.14 3.15 18.69
CA ARG A 311 -10.29 2.21 19.44
C ARG A 311 -10.47 0.79 18.93
N GLN A 312 -11.72 0.35 18.80
CA GLN A 312 -12.06 -0.98 18.33
C GLN A 312 -11.50 -1.26 16.94
N GLY A 313 -11.68 -0.35 15.98
CA GLY A 313 -11.14 -0.50 14.63
C GLY A 313 -9.61 -0.55 14.59
N SER A 314 -8.94 0.18 15.50
CA SER A 314 -7.49 0.16 15.62
C SER A 314 -6.95 -1.17 16.14
N VAL A 315 -7.65 -1.79 17.09
CA VAL A 315 -7.25 -3.07 17.70
C VAL A 315 -7.61 -4.25 16.80
N GLN A 316 -8.83 -4.26 16.25
CA GLN A 316 -9.30 -5.29 15.31
C GLN A 316 -8.46 -5.34 14.03
N TYR A 317 -7.76 -4.25 13.68
CA TYR A 317 -6.85 -4.21 12.56
C TYR A 317 -5.77 -5.30 12.59
N GLU A 318 -5.34 -5.74 13.78
CA GLU A 318 -4.38 -6.83 13.93
C GLU A 318 -4.87 -8.11 13.26
N SER A 319 -6.07 -8.57 13.60
CA SER A 319 -6.63 -9.82 13.06
C SER A 319 -6.96 -9.65 11.58
N LEU A 320 -7.54 -8.51 11.19
CA LEU A 320 -7.85 -8.19 9.78
C LEU A 320 -6.60 -8.20 8.89
N LEU A 321 -5.51 -7.57 9.32
CA LEU A 321 -4.27 -7.50 8.55
C LEU A 321 -3.61 -8.88 8.43
N LYS A 322 -3.55 -9.65 9.52
CA LYS A 322 -3.00 -11.02 9.51
C LYS A 322 -3.79 -11.90 8.54
N ASN A 323 -5.12 -11.85 8.61
CA ASN A 323 -5.98 -12.62 7.72
C ASN A 323 -5.86 -12.15 6.26
N LEU A 324 -5.71 -10.84 6.00
CA LEU A 324 -5.45 -10.34 4.65
C LEU A 324 -4.21 -10.99 4.04
N VAL A 325 -3.10 -10.98 4.79
CA VAL A 325 -1.82 -11.54 4.35
C VAL A 325 -1.95 -13.03 4.05
N LEU A 326 -2.52 -13.81 4.97
CA LEU A 326 -2.67 -15.25 4.81
C LEU A 326 -3.53 -15.61 3.59
N TYR A 327 -4.65 -14.92 3.40
CA TYR A 327 -5.53 -15.17 2.26
C TYR A 327 -4.91 -14.75 0.92
N TRP A 328 -4.24 -13.60 0.87
CA TRP A 328 -3.55 -13.17 -0.34
C TRP A 328 -2.47 -14.18 -0.72
N ARG A 329 -1.63 -14.60 0.24
CA ARG A 329 -0.62 -15.64 0.03
C ARG A 329 -1.23 -16.94 -0.52
N ALA A 330 -2.32 -17.42 0.07
CA ALA A 330 -3.03 -18.60 -0.39
C ALA A 330 -3.54 -18.45 -1.83
N ASN A 331 -4.14 -17.32 -2.16
CA ASN A 331 -4.65 -17.05 -3.52
C ASN A 331 -3.54 -16.93 -4.57
N TRP A 332 -2.36 -16.43 -4.20
CA TRP A 332 -1.17 -16.44 -5.06
C TRP A 332 -0.44 -17.79 -5.10
N GLY A 333 -0.77 -18.73 -4.20
CA GLY A 333 -0.02 -19.98 -4.05
C GLY A 333 1.40 -19.79 -3.51
N ASN A 334 1.63 -18.74 -2.70
CA ASN A 334 2.94 -18.44 -2.12
C ASN A 334 2.79 -18.08 -0.63
N GLU A 335 2.77 -19.11 0.23
CA GLU A 335 2.61 -18.99 1.70
C GLU A 335 3.74 -18.21 2.38
N THR A 336 4.88 -18.09 1.72
CA THR A 336 6.07 -17.38 2.22
C THR A 336 6.25 -15.99 1.62
N MET A 337 5.31 -15.50 0.81
CA MET A 337 5.45 -14.24 0.08
C MET A 337 5.75 -13.06 1.02
N PRO A 338 6.86 -12.34 0.85
CA PRO A 338 7.18 -11.12 1.59
C PRO A 338 6.03 -10.11 1.68
N PHE A 339 5.69 -9.67 2.90
CA PHE A 339 4.80 -8.54 3.15
C PHE A 339 5.52 -7.47 3.98
N LEU A 340 5.67 -6.28 3.41
CA LEU A 340 6.26 -5.13 4.07
C LEU A 340 5.15 -4.12 4.39
N VAL A 341 4.84 -3.97 5.67
CA VAL A 341 3.76 -3.12 6.18
C VAL A 341 4.34 -1.80 6.67
N VAL A 342 3.82 -0.69 6.18
CA VAL A 342 4.19 0.63 6.68
C VAL A 342 3.40 0.94 7.95
N GLN A 343 4.07 1.02 9.09
CA GLN A 343 3.45 1.50 10.33
C GLN A 343 3.06 2.97 10.15
N LEU A 344 1.88 3.39 10.60
CA LEU A 344 1.43 4.78 10.43
C LEU A 344 2.39 5.77 11.12
N PRO A 345 2.72 6.89 10.46
CA PRO A 345 3.61 7.92 11.01
C PRO A 345 2.92 8.74 12.11
N GLY A 346 3.64 9.68 12.74
CA GLY A 346 3.06 10.76 13.56
C GLY A 346 1.93 11.48 12.83
N PHE A 347 0.73 11.57 13.41
CA PHE A 347 -0.34 12.41 12.86
C PHE A 347 -1.31 12.91 13.91
N GLY A 348 -1.70 14.18 13.80
CA GLY A 348 -2.72 14.82 14.62
C GLY A 348 -2.17 15.83 15.61
N LYS A 349 -3.06 16.42 16.40
CA LYS A 349 -2.71 17.45 17.38
C LYS A 349 -1.80 16.90 18.47
N VAL A 350 -0.80 17.68 18.82
CA VAL A 350 0.04 17.48 20.01
C VAL A 350 -0.80 17.74 21.25
N THR A 351 -0.63 16.88 22.24
CA THR A 351 -1.27 16.99 23.55
C THR A 351 -0.32 17.67 24.54
N ALA A 352 -0.83 18.64 25.29
CA ALA A 352 -0.05 19.34 26.32
C ALA A 352 0.41 18.39 27.44
N HIS A 353 -0.43 17.40 27.77
CA HIS A 353 -0.14 16.36 28.75
C HIS A 353 -0.31 14.98 28.10
N PRO A 354 0.53 13.99 28.43
CA PRO A 354 0.33 12.61 27.96
C PRO A 354 -1.06 12.09 28.33
N GLN A 355 -1.70 11.38 27.41
CA GLN A 355 -2.97 10.73 27.69
C GLN A 355 -3.15 9.41 26.93
N SER A 356 -4.08 8.59 27.40
CA SER A 356 -4.33 7.24 26.88
C SER A 356 -5.41 7.17 25.79
N ARG A 357 -6.14 8.26 25.53
CA ARG A 357 -7.33 8.30 24.65
C ARG A 357 -7.03 8.24 23.14
N HIS A 358 -5.78 8.03 22.75
CA HIS A 358 -5.36 8.08 21.35
C HIS A 358 -5.67 6.79 20.59
N ASN A 359 -6.41 6.86 19.47
CA ASN A 359 -6.64 5.72 18.58
C ASN A 359 -5.39 5.26 17.82
N TRP A 360 -4.58 6.24 17.42
CA TRP A 360 -3.47 6.04 16.48
C TRP A 360 -2.32 5.15 16.99
N PRO A 361 -1.84 5.24 18.25
CA PRO A 361 -0.81 4.34 18.77
C PRO A 361 -1.22 2.87 18.75
N TRP A 362 -2.50 2.57 18.98
CA TRP A 362 -3.01 1.21 18.95
C TRP A 362 -3.06 0.66 17.52
N MET A 363 -3.35 1.51 16.53
CA MET A 363 -3.20 1.13 15.13
C MET A 363 -1.74 0.77 14.81
N ARG A 364 -0.78 1.57 15.29
CA ARG A 364 0.65 1.28 15.12
C ARG A 364 1.07 -0.04 15.78
N GLU A 365 0.54 -0.34 16.96
CA GLU A 365 0.75 -1.63 17.63
C GLU A 365 0.21 -2.78 16.79
N SER A 366 -1.05 -2.70 16.34
CA SER A 366 -1.68 -3.71 15.47
C SER A 366 -0.90 -3.95 14.18
N GLN A 367 -0.36 -2.89 13.56
CA GLN A 367 0.50 -3.01 12.38
C GLN A 367 1.84 -3.69 12.70
N LYS A 368 2.45 -3.42 13.86
CA LYS A 368 3.72 -4.05 14.26
C LYS A 368 3.57 -5.56 14.50
N LYS A 369 2.42 -5.98 15.03
CA LYS A 369 2.13 -7.40 15.29
C LYS A 369 2.02 -8.27 14.03
N ILE A 370 2.09 -7.69 12.83
CA ILE A 370 2.21 -8.48 11.60
C ILE A 370 3.48 -9.34 11.55
N GLU A 371 4.52 -8.94 12.29
CA GLU A 371 5.79 -9.68 12.39
C GLU A 371 5.69 -11.00 13.15
N GLN A 372 4.51 -11.32 13.70
CA GLN A 372 4.21 -12.66 14.21
C GLN A 372 3.92 -13.66 13.08
N ILE A 373 3.79 -13.19 11.83
CA ILE A 373 3.71 -14.02 10.63
C ILE A 373 5.09 -14.02 9.97
N ASP A 374 5.60 -15.20 9.63
CA ASP A 374 6.87 -15.35 8.92
C ASP A 374 6.88 -14.57 7.59
N ASN A 375 8.04 -14.01 7.25
CA ASN A 375 8.25 -13.16 6.08
C ASN A 375 7.35 -11.92 6.02
N CYS A 376 6.86 -11.45 7.17
CA CYS A 376 6.26 -10.14 7.31
C CYS A 376 7.18 -9.20 8.09
N ARG A 377 7.14 -7.90 7.74
CA ARG A 377 7.88 -6.86 8.45
C ARG A 377 7.10 -5.57 8.53
N ALA A 378 7.03 -4.96 9.70
CA ALA A 378 6.61 -3.58 9.83
C ALA A 378 7.80 -2.65 9.59
N VAL A 379 7.56 -1.50 8.97
CA VAL A 379 8.55 -0.44 8.78
C VAL A 379 8.16 0.76 9.64
N CYS A 380 9.06 1.18 10.53
CA CYS A 380 8.81 2.33 11.40
C CYS A 380 8.87 3.64 10.61
N THR A 381 7.82 4.45 10.72
CA THR A 381 7.74 5.77 10.09
C THR A 381 7.33 6.87 11.05
N ILE A 382 7.48 6.63 12.36
CA ILE A 382 6.99 7.51 13.43
C ILE A 382 7.42 8.98 13.25
N ASP A 383 8.63 9.20 12.75
CA ASP A 383 9.27 10.50 12.48
C ASP A 383 8.98 11.10 11.10
N SER A 384 8.21 10.41 10.26
CA SER A 384 7.93 10.80 8.88
C SER A 384 6.52 11.40 8.74
N GLY A 385 5.97 11.91 9.83
CA GLY A 385 4.61 12.39 9.99
C GLY A 385 4.43 13.91 9.93
N MET A 386 3.20 14.40 10.09
CA MET A 386 2.87 15.82 10.27
C MET A 386 1.67 16.02 11.20
N GLN A 387 1.60 17.15 11.90
CA GLN A 387 0.48 17.45 12.81
C GLN A 387 -0.83 17.70 12.06
N ASP A 388 -0.77 18.56 11.04
CA ASP A 388 -1.97 19.10 10.36
C ASP A 388 -2.32 18.38 9.05
N ASP A 389 -1.52 17.40 8.65
CA ASP A 389 -1.70 16.69 7.39
C ASP A 389 -1.49 15.20 7.54
N ILE A 390 -2.56 14.45 7.30
CA ILE A 390 -2.56 12.98 7.33
C ILE A 390 -1.76 12.37 6.17
N HIS A 391 -1.38 13.19 5.17
CA HIS A 391 -0.56 12.79 4.03
C HIS A 391 0.85 13.37 4.12
N PRO A 392 1.71 12.85 5.01
CA PRO A 392 2.95 13.52 5.33
C PRO A 392 3.96 13.49 4.17
N PRO A 393 4.91 14.43 4.12
CA PRO A 393 5.68 14.73 2.92
C PRO A 393 6.90 13.84 2.75
N TYR A 394 7.43 13.24 3.83
CA TYR A 394 8.70 12.51 3.87
C TYR A 394 8.59 11.09 3.29
N LYS A 395 8.07 10.97 2.06
CA LYS A 395 7.88 9.67 1.37
C LYS A 395 9.17 8.98 1.00
N GLU A 396 10.24 9.74 0.85
CA GLU A 396 11.57 9.17 0.67
C GLU A 396 11.98 8.30 1.86
N ASN A 397 11.78 8.76 3.10
CA ASN A 397 12.07 7.98 4.30
C ASN A 397 11.27 6.67 4.31
N VAL A 398 9.99 6.73 3.95
CA VAL A 398 9.13 5.55 3.89
C VAL A 398 9.64 4.55 2.84
N GLY A 399 9.89 5.00 1.60
CA GLY A 399 10.38 4.14 0.51
C GLY A 399 11.75 3.53 0.80
N LYS A 400 12.68 4.35 1.31
CA LYS A 400 14.03 3.92 1.71
C LYS A 400 14.00 2.84 2.79
N ARG A 401 13.15 2.98 3.80
CA ARG A 401 13.05 1.98 4.88
C ARG A 401 12.32 0.70 4.43
N LEU A 402 11.37 0.78 3.50
CA LEU A 402 10.84 -0.39 2.81
C LEU A 402 11.95 -1.12 2.03
N ALA A 403 12.82 -0.38 1.34
CA ALA A 403 13.95 -0.98 0.62
C ALA A 403 14.94 -1.65 1.58
N TYR A 404 15.23 -1.06 2.74
CA TYR A 404 16.05 -1.69 3.77
C TYR A 404 15.44 -3.00 4.28
N ALA A 405 14.12 -3.01 4.56
CA ALA A 405 13.43 -4.22 4.98
C ALA A 405 13.48 -5.32 3.91
N ALA A 406 13.28 -4.97 2.63
CA ALA A 406 13.43 -5.92 1.52
C ALA A 406 14.86 -6.45 1.41
N ARG A 407 15.87 -5.58 1.48
CA ARG A 407 17.30 -5.94 1.43
C ARG A 407 17.66 -6.99 2.47
N ARG A 408 17.20 -6.84 3.72
CA ARG A 408 17.43 -7.84 4.78
C ARG A 408 16.65 -9.12 4.56
N MET A 409 15.33 -8.99 4.38
CA MET A 409 14.38 -10.11 4.45
C MET A 409 14.36 -10.96 3.17
N VAL A 410 14.61 -10.34 2.02
CA VAL A 410 14.49 -10.98 0.70
C VAL A 410 15.85 -11.24 0.06
N TYR A 411 16.81 -10.33 0.23
CA TYR A 411 18.11 -10.40 -0.43
C TYR A 411 19.27 -10.74 0.52
N GLY A 412 18.99 -11.06 1.79
CA GLY A 412 19.99 -11.52 2.77
C GLY A 412 21.02 -10.46 3.17
N GLN A 413 20.82 -9.18 2.83
CA GLN A 413 21.77 -8.11 3.11
C GLN A 413 21.65 -7.61 4.55
N GLN A 414 22.30 -8.30 5.49
CA GLN A 414 22.21 -8.02 6.94
C GLN A 414 22.84 -6.68 7.38
N THR A 415 23.52 -5.96 6.48
CA THR A 415 24.05 -4.61 6.74
C THR A 415 23.04 -3.51 6.48
N ALA A 416 21.88 -3.80 5.87
CA ALA A 416 20.86 -2.79 5.64
C ALA A 416 20.28 -2.29 6.99
N PRO A 417 20.09 -0.97 7.19
CA PRO A 417 19.60 -0.40 8.45
C PRO A 417 18.28 -0.99 8.93
N VAL A 418 18.08 -1.02 10.25
CA VAL A 418 16.85 -1.51 10.90
C VAL A 418 16.54 -0.64 12.11
N SER A 419 15.25 -0.40 12.37
CA SER A 419 14.83 0.35 13.55
C SER A 419 15.15 -0.40 14.83
N PRO A 420 15.72 0.27 15.85
CA PRO A 420 15.83 -0.30 17.18
C PRO A 420 14.45 -0.59 17.75
N GLU A 421 14.37 -1.66 18.54
CA GLU A 421 13.14 -2.18 19.11
C GLU A 421 13.31 -2.43 20.60
N TYR A 422 12.27 -2.13 21.36
CA TYR A 422 12.19 -2.52 22.76
C TYR A 422 12.42 -4.04 22.91
N SER A 423 13.21 -4.41 23.91
CA SER A 423 13.54 -5.80 24.25
C SER A 423 13.02 -6.15 25.64
N THR A 424 13.56 -5.49 26.68
CA THR A 424 13.25 -5.75 28.09
C THR A 424 13.35 -4.48 28.92
N PHE A 425 12.93 -4.54 30.18
CA PHE A 425 13.22 -3.50 31.16
C PHE A 425 13.61 -4.08 32.53
N THR A 426 14.34 -3.28 33.32
CA THR A 426 14.68 -3.56 34.72
C THR A 426 14.32 -2.33 35.55
N ARG A 427 13.55 -2.52 36.63
CA ARG A 427 13.18 -1.44 37.55
C ARG A 427 14.27 -1.26 38.62
N GLU A 428 14.59 -0.01 38.93
CA GLU A 428 15.61 0.44 39.88
C GLU A 428 15.09 1.66 40.65
N GLU A 429 14.38 1.43 41.77
CA GLU A 429 13.77 2.47 42.61
C GLU A 429 12.95 3.50 41.80
N GLU A 430 13.43 4.73 41.66
CA GLU A 430 12.79 5.82 40.90
C GLU A 430 13.20 5.85 39.42
N THR A 431 13.81 4.78 38.92
CA THR A 431 14.24 4.66 37.53
C THR A 431 13.89 3.30 36.94
N THR A 432 13.81 3.26 35.62
CA THR A 432 13.67 2.01 34.87
C THR A 432 14.65 2.02 33.70
N ILE A 433 15.46 0.96 33.61
CA ILE A 433 16.36 0.73 32.48
C ILE A 433 15.62 0.00 31.38
N ILE A 434 15.49 0.63 30.22
CA ILE A 434 14.92 0.04 29.01
C ILE A 434 16.05 -0.46 28.12
N SER A 435 16.02 -1.73 27.73
CA SER A 435 16.97 -2.33 26.80
C SER A 435 16.36 -2.49 25.41
N PHE A 436 17.15 -2.23 24.38
CA PHE A 436 16.77 -2.30 22.98
C PHE A 436 17.57 -3.35 22.23
N LYS A 437 16.95 -3.99 21.24
CA LYS A 437 17.62 -4.79 20.22
C LYS A 437 17.68 -4.01 18.91
N ASN A 438 18.45 -4.51 17.94
CA ASN A 438 18.61 -3.90 16.62
C ASN A 438 19.23 -2.49 16.65
N CYS A 439 20.14 -2.22 17.60
CA CYS A 439 20.76 -0.91 17.78
C CYS A 439 21.96 -0.64 16.86
N GLY A 440 22.45 -1.64 16.13
CA GLY A 440 23.67 -1.52 15.31
C GLY A 440 24.86 -1.05 16.15
N ASP A 441 25.48 0.07 15.75
CA ASP A 441 26.59 0.72 16.46
C ASP A 441 26.13 1.59 17.65
N GLY A 442 24.85 1.51 18.04
CA GLY A 442 24.31 2.11 19.24
C GLY A 442 23.22 3.16 19.02
N LEU A 443 22.62 3.61 20.11
CA LEU A 443 21.60 4.65 20.16
C LEU A 443 22.21 6.05 20.22
N ARG A 444 21.44 7.02 19.72
CA ARG A 444 21.74 8.46 19.79
C ARG A 444 20.45 9.28 19.91
N THR A 445 20.61 10.53 20.34
CA THR A 445 19.58 11.56 20.17
C THR A 445 19.76 12.27 18.83
N GLY A 446 18.65 12.66 18.21
CA GLY A 446 18.61 13.55 17.05
C GLY A 446 17.84 14.82 17.35
N THR A 447 17.43 15.54 16.29
CA THR A 447 16.59 16.71 16.42
C THR A 447 15.17 16.30 16.83
N PRO A 448 14.59 16.90 17.89
CA PRO A 448 13.18 16.72 18.23
C PRO A 448 12.25 17.05 17.04
N LEU A 449 11.08 16.40 16.99
CA LEU A 449 10.09 16.68 15.95
C LEU A 449 9.33 18.00 16.17
N LEU A 450 9.32 18.51 17.40
CA LEU A 450 8.72 19.79 17.77
C LEU A 450 9.79 20.68 18.40
N GLU A 451 9.80 21.97 18.01
CA GLU A 451 10.75 22.97 18.52
C GLU A 451 10.49 23.34 20.00
N GLU A 452 9.24 23.26 20.45
CA GLU A 452 8.83 23.66 21.80
C GLU A 452 9.16 22.59 22.85
N THR A 453 10.44 22.42 23.18
CA THR A 453 10.85 21.67 24.37
C THR A 453 11.93 22.39 25.15
N ASN A 454 11.66 22.66 26.43
CA ASN A 454 12.68 22.86 27.46
C ASN A 454 13.37 21.50 27.73
N CYS A 455 14.07 20.96 26.74
CA CYS A 455 14.80 19.71 26.88
C CYS A 455 16.26 20.00 27.21
N GLU A 456 16.80 19.27 28.19
CA GLU A 456 18.21 19.37 28.53
C GLU A 456 19.07 18.73 27.43
N PRO A 457 20.30 19.21 27.18
CA PRO A 457 21.22 18.54 26.26
C PRO A 457 21.37 17.04 26.60
N GLY A 458 21.19 16.20 25.57
CA GLY A 458 21.28 14.75 25.71
C GLY A 458 20.07 14.07 26.36
N GLU A 459 18.98 14.79 26.63
CA GLU A 459 17.72 14.21 27.07
C GLU A 459 17.04 13.43 25.93
N VAL A 460 16.47 12.29 26.28
CA VAL A 460 15.65 11.46 25.39
C VAL A 460 14.18 11.78 25.62
N LEU A 461 13.48 12.13 24.53
CA LEU A 461 12.08 12.53 24.54
C LEU A 461 11.15 11.38 24.15
N GLY A 462 9.87 11.52 24.50
CA GLY A 462 8.80 10.61 24.05
C GLY A 462 8.43 9.51 25.03
N PHE A 463 9.08 9.44 26.20
CA PHE A 463 8.72 8.55 27.28
C PHE A 463 7.58 9.12 28.14
N MET A 464 6.65 8.24 28.51
CA MET A 464 5.61 8.50 29.50
C MET A 464 5.51 7.31 30.46
N VAL A 465 5.17 7.60 31.71
CA VAL A 465 4.98 6.62 32.78
C VAL A 465 3.57 6.74 33.35
N MET A 466 2.99 5.60 33.70
CA MET A 466 1.65 5.52 34.31
C MET A 466 1.79 5.18 35.79
N ASP A 467 1.17 5.99 36.64
CA ASP A 467 1.02 5.69 38.08
C ASP A 467 -0.06 4.64 38.35
N ALA A 468 -0.19 4.24 39.63
CA ALA A 468 -1.20 3.29 40.10
C ALA A 468 -2.64 3.81 39.95
N ASP A 469 -2.84 5.12 39.80
CA ASP A 469 -4.15 5.73 39.56
C ASP A 469 -4.51 5.75 38.05
N GLY A 470 -3.60 5.29 37.19
CA GLY A 470 -3.78 5.21 35.74
C GLY A 470 -3.49 6.52 35.00
N THR A 471 -2.87 7.51 35.65
CA THR A 471 -2.52 8.80 35.06
C THR A 471 -1.15 8.75 34.41
N TYR A 472 -1.03 9.29 33.19
CA TYR A 472 0.24 9.36 32.48
C TYR A 472 0.97 10.68 32.73
N GLN A 473 2.27 10.58 32.97
CA GLN A 473 3.17 11.74 33.10
C GLN A 473 4.36 11.57 32.14
N ARG A 474 4.93 12.69 31.67
CA ARG A 474 6.17 12.64 30.86
C ARG A 474 7.32 12.24 31.77
N ALA A 475 8.19 11.37 31.28
CA ALA A 475 9.38 10.96 32.00
C ALA A 475 10.63 11.47 31.28
N SER A 476 11.59 11.97 32.06
CA SER A 476 12.92 12.32 31.54
C SER A 476 13.72 11.04 31.34
N ALA A 477 14.57 11.01 30.31
CA ALA A 477 15.33 9.81 29.99
C ALA A 477 16.70 10.15 29.41
N ARG A 478 17.68 9.24 29.57
CA ARG A 478 19.04 9.38 29.01
C ARG A 478 19.58 8.05 28.50
N ILE A 479 20.33 8.09 27.42
CA ILE A 479 21.09 6.94 26.91
C ILE A 479 22.24 6.67 27.88
N ILE A 480 22.39 5.42 28.34
CA ILE A 480 23.41 5.02 29.33
C ILE A 480 24.39 3.97 28.80
N SER A 481 24.03 3.29 27.72
CA SER A 481 24.88 2.36 26.97
C SER A 481 24.46 2.39 25.50
N PRO A 482 25.18 1.72 24.58
CA PRO A 482 24.79 1.64 23.17
C PRO A 482 23.37 1.12 22.92
N ASP A 483 22.79 0.37 23.86
CA ASP A 483 21.50 -0.31 23.71
C ASP A 483 20.51 -0.06 24.86
N GLN A 484 20.83 0.83 25.81
CA GLN A 484 19.98 1.10 26.97
C GLN A 484 19.68 2.58 27.20
N VAL A 485 18.46 2.83 27.64
CA VAL A 485 17.97 4.13 28.10
C VAL A 485 17.48 4.01 29.53
N ARG A 486 17.95 4.89 30.41
CA ARG A 486 17.40 5.06 31.77
C ARG A 486 16.26 6.06 31.71
N VAL A 487 15.08 5.66 32.16
CA VAL A 487 13.87 6.49 32.30
C VAL A 487 13.70 6.83 33.78
N HIS A 488 13.57 8.11 34.10
CA HIS A 488 13.38 8.61 35.47
C HIS A 488 11.90 8.89 35.74
N HIS A 489 11.42 8.44 36.89
CA HIS A 489 10.04 8.59 37.35
C HIS A 489 10.03 8.93 38.86
N THR A 490 10.48 10.14 39.18
CA THR A 490 10.59 10.67 40.56
C THR A 490 9.27 10.61 41.29
N GLY A 491 9.28 10.09 42.53
CA GLY A 491 8.08 9.93 43.35
C GLY A 491 7.21 8.72 42.98
N MET A 492 7.66 7.84 42.08
CA MET A 492 6.93 6.64 41.66
C MET A 492 7.87 5.43 41.69
N SER A 493 7.91 4.63 42.74
CA SER A 493 8.83 3.47 42.80
C SER A 493 8.40 2.30 41.91
N GLU A 494 7.11 2.19 41.60
CA GLU A 494 6.55 1.07 40.83
C GLU A 494 5.58 1.56 39.75
N PRO A 495 6.07 2.05 38.60
CA PRO A 495 5.19 2.43 37.49
C PRO A 495 4.47 1.20 36.92
N GLU A 496 3.15 1.33 36.72
CA GLU A 496 2.32 0.29 36.10
C GLU A 496 2.70 0.08 34.62
N SER A 497 3.03 1.17 33.93
CA SER A 497 3.38 1.15 32.51
C SER A 497 4.43 2.20 32.19
N ILE A 498 5.33 1.86 31.28
CA ILE A 498 6.20 2.80 30.57
C ILE A 498 5.90 2.68 29.09
N ARG A 499 5.69 3.80 28.41
CA ARG A 499 5.46 3.84 26.97
C ARG A 499 6.39 4.83 26.30
N TYR A 500 6.77 4.50 25.06
CA TYR A 500 7.56 5.36 24.19
C TYR A 500 6.77 5.67 22.92
N ALA A 501 6.75 6.95 22.53
CA ALA A 501 6.10 7.43 21.31
C ALA A 501 4.60 7.04 21.20
N TRP A 502 3.91 6.95 22.34
CA TRP A 502 2.52 6.45 22.44
C TRP A 502 1.46 7.55 22.35
N GLU A 503 1.68 8.52 21.47
CA GLU A 503 0.73 9.60 21.17
C GLU A 503 0.40 9.60 19.67
N ASN A 504 -0.67 10.32 19.32
CA ASN A 504 -1.04 10.58 17.92
C ASN A 504 0.15 11.15 17.13
N PHE A 505 0.71 12.27 17.62
CA PHE A 505 1.95 12.87 17.14
C PHE A 505 2.90 13.08 18.32
N PRO A 506 3.83 12.15 18.60
CA PRO A 506 4.74 12.27 19.74
C PRO A 506 5.95 13.15 19.40
N ASN A 507 6.45 13.93 20.36
CA ASN A 507 7.77 14.55 20.22
C ASN A 507 8.85 13.55 20.62
N ILE A 508 9.68 13.15 19.66
CA ILE A 508 10.69 12.11 19.84
C ILE A 508 12.03 12.57 19.28
N ASN A 509 13.10 11.99 19.81
CA ASN A 509 14.46 12.20 19.30
C ASN A 509 15.35 10.94 19.39
N LEU A 510 14.86 9.82 19.92
CA LEU A 510 15.65 8.59 20.04
C LEU A 510 15.71 7.84 18.70
N MET A 511 16.93 7.52 18.26
CA MET A 511 17.20 6.80 17.03
C MET A 511 18.48 5.98 17.14
N GLY A 512 18.67 5.02 16.23
CA GLY A 512 19.97 4.37 16.03
C GLY A 512 21.01 5.32 15.43
N ASN A 513 22.28 4.96 15.52
CA ASN A 513 23.38 5.71 14.89
C ASN A 513 23.25 5.80 13.35
N ASP A 514 22.56 4.83 12.75
CA ASP A 514 22.14 4.79 11.34
C ASP A 514 20.93 5.70 11.01
N ARG A 515 20.45 6.48 11.99
CA ARG A 515 19.29 7.38 11.93
C ARG A 515 17.94 6.68 11.72
N MET A 516 17.86 5.38 12.03
CA MET A 516 16.57 4.69 12.07
C MET A 516 15.83 5.02 13.37
N PRO A 517 14.55 5.44 13.33
CA PRO A 517 13.80 5.77 14.52
C PRO A 517 13.49 4.52 15.33
N VAL A 518 13.42 4.66 16.65
CA VAL A 518 12.97 3.58 17.54
C VAL A 518 11.47 3.34 17.38
N PHE A 519 11.07 2.07 17.33
CA PHE A 519 9.65 1.71 17.28
C PHE A 519 8.89 2.18 18.54
N PRO A 520 7.67 2.71 18.40
CA PRO A 520 6.77 2.91 19.54
C PRO A 520 6.52 1.59 20.28
N PHE A 521 6.47 1.63 21.61
CA PHE A 521 6.21 0.46 22.45
C PHE A 521 5.57 0.84 23.78
N ARG A 522 5.13 -0.19 24.51
CA ARG A 522 4.71 -0.15 25.91
C ARG A 522 5.26 -1.36 26.65
N THR A 523 5.48 -1.23 27.96
CA THR A 523 5.94 -2.33 28.82
C THR A 523 4.81 -3.14 29.45
N ASP A 524 3.58 -2.64 29.38
CA ASP A 524 2.38 -3.27 29.94
C ASP A 524 1.68 -4.20 28.94
N SER A 525 0.85 -5.12 29.46
CA SER A 525 -0.05 -5.97 28.67
C SER A 525 -1.52 -5.58 28.83
N LEU A 526 -1.82 -4.33 29.21
CA LEU A 526 -3.19 -3.90 29.50
C LEU A 526 -4.05 -4.01 28.25
N SER A 527 -5.27 -4.51 28.41
CA SER A 527 -6.22 -4.50 27.32
C SER A 527 -6.61 -3.05 26.96
N PRO A 528 -6.82 -2.76 25.67
CA PRO A 528 -7.41 -1.49 25.27
C PRO A 528 -8.79 -1.37 25.93
N LYS A 529 -8.93 -0.49 26.92
CA LYS A 529 -10.25 -0.18 27.48
C LYS A 529 -11.07 0.49 26.37
N SER A 530 -12.28 -0.01 26.14
CA SER A 530 -13.29 0.73 25.39
C SER A 530 -13.69 1.92 26.26
N GLU A 531 -13.36 3.14 25.81
CA GLU A 531 -13.98 4.36 26.35
C GLU A 531 -15.13 4.77 25.44
#